data_AF-A0A355BK25-F1
#
_entry.id   AF-A0A355BK25-F1
#
_cell.length_a   1.000
_cell.length_b   1.000
_cell.length_c   1.000
_cell.angle_alpha   90.00
_cell.angle_beta   90.00
_cell.angle_gamma   90.00
#
_symmetry.space_group_name_H-M   'P 1'
#
loop_
_entity.id
_entity.type
_entity.pdbx_description
1 polymer ?
#
loop_
_entity_poly.entity_id
_entity_poly.type
_entity_poly.pdbx_seq_one_letter_code
_entity_poly.pdbx_strand_id
1 'polypeptide(L)'
;MRKSSLYVRRITISAVFLSISLVLKTAFSFYIPMFGQNGINVGISGIFSIMPSILFGPVYGAVVSGLSDILGYLLKPMGAYLPLMTLAVAAGGYIRGALWAVLRNKDSRKMRIAVAICSVFLLIAGLSNIAFLSADGIDAKFYDR
;
A
#
# COMPACT_ATOMS: atom_id res chain seq x y z
N MET A 1 -0.99 -30.99 17.55
CA MET A 1 -2.00 -30.34 16.67
C MET A 1 -1.79 -30.79 15.23
N ARG A 2 -2.79 -31.33 14.53
CA ARG A 2 -2.69 -31.69 13.10
C ARG A 2 -2.38 -30.44 12.28
N LYS A 3 -1.38 -30.50 11.39
CA LYS A 3 -0.96 -29.35 10.54
C LYS A 3 -2.14 -28.68 9.81
N SER A 4 -3.15 -29.45 9.39
CA SER A 4 -4.39 -28.95 8.77
C SER A 4 -5.14 -27.88 9.59
N SER A 5 -5.26 -28.06 10.90
CA SER A 5 -5.97 -27.11 11.77
C SER A 5 -5.31 -25.73 11.83
N LEU A 6 -3.98 -25.67 11.69
CA LEU A 6 -3.23 -24.41 11.67
C LEU A 6 -3.47 -23.65 10.36
N TYR A 7 -3.55 -24.32 9.21
CA TYR A 7 -3.83 -23.66 7.93
C TYR A 7 -5.23 -23.07 7.89
N VAL A 8 -6.24 -23.83 8.36
CA VAL A 8 -7.62 -23.35 8.44
C VAL A 8 -7.70 -22.07 9.28
N ARG A 9 -7.07 -22.08 10.45
CA ARG A 9 -7.04 -20.90 11.34
C ARG A 9 -6.38 -19.67 10.69
N ARG A 10 -5.29 -19.85 9.95
CA ARG A 10 -4.62 -18.76 9.22
C ARG A 10 -5.51 -18.16 8.14
N ILE A 11 -6.22 -19.00 7.40
CA ILE A 11 -7.17 -18.59 6.36
C ILE A 11 -8.33 -17.82 6.99
N THR A 12 -8.93 -18.34 8.07
CA THR A 12 -10.04 -17.66 8.77
C THR A 12 -9.64 -16.28 9.28
N ILE A 13 -8.47 -16.15 9.91
CA ILE A 13 -8.00 -14.85 10.40
C ILE A 13 -7.73 -13.89 9.23
N SER A 14 -7.14 -14.38 8.15
CA SER A 14 -6.90 -13.58 6.92
C SER A 14 -8.21 -13.09 6.31
N ALA A 15 -9.24 -13.93 6.28
CA ALA A 15 -10.57 -13.58 5.79
C ALA A 15 -11.24 -12.50 6.66
N VAL A 16 -11.12 -12.58 8.00
CA VAL A 16 -11.64 -11.55 8.90
C VAL A 16 -10.95 -10.20 8.66
N PHE A 17 -9.63 -10.17 8.51
CA PHE A 17 -8.90 -8.94 8.18
C PHE A 17 -9.28 -8.38 6.81
N LEU A 18 -9.50 -9.25 5.82
CA LEU A 18 -10.01 -8.85 4.51
C LEU A 18 -11.38 -8.20 4.62
N SER A 19 -12.32 -8.80 5.36
CA SER A 19 -13.66 -8.24 5.55
C SER A 19 -13.61 -6.87 6.22
N ILE A 20 -12.76 -6.70 7.24
CA ILE A 20 -12.55 -5.40 7.89
C ILE A 20 -11.98 -4.39 6.89
N SER A 21 -10.92 -4.75 6.14
CA SER A 21 -10.34 -3.89 5.10
C SER A 21 -11.39 -3.43 4.09
N LEU A 22 -12.28 -4.32 3.68
CA LEU A 22 -13.34 -4.05 2.72
C LEU A 22 -14.39 -3.08 3.27
N VAL A 23 -14.85 -3.29 4.50
CA VAL A 23 -15.79 -2.38 5.18
C VAL A 23 -15.18 -0.98 5.32
N LEU A 24 -13.91 -0.87 5.72
CA LEU A 24 -13.22 0.42 5.79
C LEU A 24 -13.04 1.07 4.41
N LYS A 25 -12.79 0.28 3.36
CA LYS A 25 -12.66 0.80 1.99
C LYS A 25 -13.98 1.42 1.53
N THR A 26 -15.11 0.82 1.92
CA THR A 26 -16.45 1.31 1.55
C THR A 26 -16.91 2.48 2.43
N ALA A 27 -16.70 2.41 3.75
CA ALA A 27 -17.23 3.38 4.72
C ALA A 27 -16.33 4.59 4.97
N PHE A 28 -15.00 4.45 4.88
CA PHE A 28 -14.01 5.47 5.23
C PHE A 28 -13.04 5.74 4.08
N SER A 29 -13.59 6.07 2.91
CA SER A 29 -12.80 6.62 1.79
C SER A 29 -13.06 8.12 1.67
N PHE A 30 -12.02 8.92 1.92
CA PHE A 30 -12.05 10.35 1.68
C PHE A 30 -11.60 10.63 0.25
N TYR A 31 -12.43 11.37 -0.48
CA TYR A 31 -12.12 11.83 -1.83
C TYR A 31 -11.43 13.17 -1.73
N ILE A 32 -10.19 13.24 -2.22
CA ILE A 32 -9.51 14.51 -2.41
C ILE A 32 -9.58 14.82 -3.91
N PRO A 33 -10.46 15.74 -4.32
CA PRO A 33 -10.51 16.15 -5.72
C PRO A 33 -9.21 16.88 -6.06
N MET A 34 -8.47 16.34 -7.02
CA MET A 34 -7.28 16.95 -7.60
C MET A 34 -7.53 17.02 -9.11
N PHE A 35 -7.22 18.17 -9.73
CA PHE A 35 -7.38 18.40 -11.18
C PHE A 35 -8.82 18.28 -11.74
N GLY A 36 -9.86 18.63 -10.96
CA GLY A 36 -11.25 18.69 -11.46
C GLY A 36 -11.95 17.34 -11.65
N GLN A 37 -11.30 16.24 -11.24
CA GLN A 37 -11.89 14.90 -11.19
C GLN A 37 -11.59 14.24 -9.84
N ASN A 38 -12.27 13.13 -9.51
CA ASN A 38 -12.04 12.32 -8.31
C ASN A 38 -10.64 11.66 -8.35
N GLY A 39 -9.59 12.45 -8.13
CA GLY A 39 -8.21 12.09 -8.45
C GLY A 39 -7.58 11.10 -7.46
N ILE A 40 -7.79 11.26 -6.15
CA ILE A 40 -7.17 10.40 -5.14
C ILE A 40 -8.18 9.97 -4.08
N ASN A 41 -8.25 8.65 -3.88
CA ASN A 41 -8.99 8.02 -2.79
C ASN A 41 -8.02 7.67 -1.67
N VAL A 42 -8.14 8.35 -0.53
CA VAL A 42 -7.34 8.04 0.66
C VAL A 42 -8.24 7.29 1.65
N GLY A 43 -7.88 6.04 1.92
CA GLY A 43 -8.63 5.17 2.83
C GLY A 43 -7.70 4.40 3.76
N ILE A 44 -8.17 4.15 4.98
CA ILE A 44 -7.43 3.44 6.05
C ILE A 44 -7.43 1.91 5.82
N SER A 45 -8.23 1.43 4.86
CA SER A 45 -8.38 0.02 4.50
C SER A 45 -7.06 -0.71 4.20
N GLY A 46 -6.06 0.02 3.69
CA GLY A 46 -4.73 -0.53 3.36
C GLY A 46 -4.02 -1.15 4.55
N ILE A 47 -4.17 -0.58 5.75
CA ILE A 47 -3.53 -1.06 6.99
C ILE A 47 -4.00 -2.47 7.33
N PHE A 48 -5.31 -2.72 7.22
CA PHE A 48 -5.91 -4.02 7.53
C PHE A 48 -5.59 -5.09 6.49
N SER A 49 -5.45 -4.71 5.21
CA SER A 49 -5.01 -5.64 4.16
C SER A 49 -3.56 -6.12 4.36
N ILE A 50 -2.74 -5.32 5.05
CA ILE A 50 -1.33 -5.60 5.35
C ILE A 50 -1.17 -6.56 6.54
N MET A 51 -2.09 -6.59 7.50
CA MET A 51 -1.97 -7.41 8.70
C MET A 51 -1.73 -8.91 8.40
N PRO A 52 -2.44 -9.54 7.45
CA PRO A 52 -2.17 -10.93 7.06
C PRO A 52 -0.78 -11.15 6.47
N SER A 53 -0.22 -10.14 5.77
CA SER A 53 1.13 -10.19 5.21
C SER A 53 2.21 -10.24 6.30
N ILE A 54 1.98 -9.51 7.40
CA ILE A 54 2.88 -9.42 8.56
C ILE A 54 2.78 -10.69 9.41
N LEU A 55 1.56 -11.21 9.60
CA LEU A 55 1.27 -12.33 10.50
C LEU A 55 1.57 -13.71 9.88
N PHE A 56 1.24 -13.90 8.60
CA PHE A 56 1.31 -15.22 7.94
C PHE A 56 2.30 -15.27 6.78
N GLY A 57 2.88 -14.13 6.41
CA GLY A 57 3.94 -14.03 5.41
C GLY A 57 3.48 -13.47 4.06
N PRO A 58 4.44 -13.29 3.12
CA PRO A 58 4.23 -12.57 1.85
C PRO A 58 3.13 -13.17 0.97
N VAL A 59 3.01 -14.49 0.92
CA VAL A 59 2.02 -15.17 0.06
C VAL A 59 0.59 -14.87 0.52
N TYR A 60 0.32 -14.90 1.84
CA TYR A 60 -0.98 -14.55 2.39
C TYR A 60 -1.31 -13.08 2.20
N GLY A 61 -0.29 -12.21 2.30
CA GLY A 61 -0.41 -10.80 1.97
C GLY A 61 -0.83 -10.54 0.53
N ALA A 62 -0.16 -11.18 -0.42
CA ALA A 62 -0.47 -11.04 -1.85
C ALA A 62 -1.92 -11.42 -2.17
N VAL A 63 -2.36 -12.57 -1.64
CA VAL A 63 -3.71 -13.09 -1.85
C VAL A 63 -4.77 -12.19 -1.22
N VAL A 64 -4.58 -11.76 0.04
CA VAL A 64 -5.55 -10.89 0.73
C VAL A 64 -5.62 -9.50 0.08
N SER A 65 -4.49 -8.90 -0.26
CA SER A 65 -4.46 -7.59 -0.92
C SER A 65 -5.10 -7.65 -2.32
N GLY A 66 -4.79 -8.69 -3.11
CA GLY A 66 -5.41 -8.91 -4.42
C GLY A 66 -6.93 -9.13 -4.32
N LEU A 67 -7.39 -9.99 -3.40
CA LEU A 67 -8.81 -10.22 -3.18
C LEU A 67 -9.55 -8.97 -2.69
N SER A 68 -8.93 -8.17 -1.81
CA SER A 68 -9.50 -6.89 -1.35
C SER A 68 -9.70 -5.90 -2.50
N ASP A 69 -8.84 -5.96 -3.53
CA ASP A 69 -9.00 -5.13 -4.72
C ASP A 69 -10.17 -5.59 -5.59
N ILE A 70 -10.24 -6.88 -5.91
CA ILE A 70 -11.34 -7.49 -6.69
C ILE A 70 -12.68 -7.29 -6.00
N LEU A 71 -12.79 -7.63 -4.72
CA LEU A 71 -14.01 -7.51 -3.95
C LEU A 71 -14.38 -6.04 -3.72
N GLY A 72 -13.37 -5.18 -3.54
CA GLY A 72 -13.59 -3.74 -3.42
C GLY A 72 -14.17 -3.14 -4.69
N TYR A 73 -13.70 -3.59 -5.86
CA TYR A 73 -14.27 -3.21 -7.14
C TYR A 73 -15.73 -3.68 -7.29
N LEU A 74 -16.01 -4.92 -6.90
CA LEU A 74 -17.37 -5.48 -6.98
C LEU A 74 -18.37 -4.72 -6.11
N LEU A 75 -17.97 -4.29 -4.91
CA LEU A 75 -18.84 -3.55 -3.99
C LEU A 75 -19.03 -2.08 -4.37
N LYS A 76 -17.99 -1.44 -4.89
CA LYS A 76 -18.04 -0.03 -5.28
C LYS A 76 -17.24 0.17 -6.58
N PRO A 77 -17.87 -0.02 -7.74
CA PRO A 77 -17.19 0.15 -9.03
C PRO A 77 -16.86 1.62 -9.23
N MET A 78 -15.60 1.97 -9.00
CA MET A 78 -15.07 3.33 -9.18
C MET A 78 -14.27 3.43 -10.48
N GLY A 79 -14.93 3.15 -11.60
CA GLY A 79 -14.34 3.19 -12.94
C GLY A 79 -14.17 1.81 -13.58
N ALA A 80 -13.28 1.72 -14.57
CA ALA A 80 -12.98 0.48 -15.27
C ALA A 80 -12.08 -0.44 -14.44
N TYR A 81 -12.38 -1.73 -14.39
CA TYR A 81 -11.50 -2.71 -13.76
C TYR A 81 -10.28 -2.98 -14.65
N LEU A 82 -9.10 -2.72 -14.11
CA LEU A 82 -7.82 -3.02 -14.74
C LEU A 82 -7.16 -4.18 -13.99
N PRO A 83 -7.15 -5.40 -14.54
CA PRO A 83 -6.52 -6.56 -13.91
C PRO A 83 -5.06 -6.35 -13.51
N LEU A 84 -4.35 -5.48 -14.26
CA LEU A 84 -2.98 -5.07 -13.98
C LEU A 84 -2.86 -4.37 -12.60
N MET A 85 -3.85 -3.56 -12.22
CA MET A 85 -3.85 -2.87 -10.92
C MET A 85 -4.01 -3.85 -9.77
N THR A 86 -4.86 -4.85 -9.91
CA THR A 86 -5.00 -5.92 -8.92
C THR A 86 -3.69 -6.70 -8.75
N LEU A 87 -2.97 -6.96 -9.84
CA LEU A 87 -1.67 -7.61 -9.80
C LEU A 87 -0.62 -6.72 -9.11
N ALA A 88 -0.66 -5.41 -9.36
CA ALA A 88 0.18 -4.44 -8.65
C ALA A 88 -0.15 -4.37 -7.14
N VAL A 89 -1.42 -4.41 -6.77
CA VAL A 89 -1.86 -4.44 -5.35
C VAL A 89 -1.44 -5.74 -4.67
N ALA A 90 -1.57 -6.88 -5.36
CA ALA A 90 -1.09 -8.17 -4.87
C ALA A 90 0.43 -8.19 -4.71
N ALA A 91 1.18 -7.66 -5.68
CA ALA A 91 2.63 -7.50 -5.60
C ALA A 91 3.02 -6.57 -4.44
N GLY A 92 2.29 -5.47 -4.22
CA GLY A 92 2.47 -4.60 -3.07
C GLY A 92 2.29 -5.33 -1.74
N GLY A 93 1.25 -6.17 -1.63
CA GLY A 93 1.03 -7.04 -0.47
C GLY A 93 2.17 -8.05 -0.26
N TYR A 94 2.66 -8.65 -1.35
CA TYR A 94 3.81 -9.56 -1.32
C TYR A 94 5.08 -8.86 -0.84
N ILE A 95 5.43 -7.72 -1.43
CA ILE A 95 6.65 -6.96 -1.12
C ILE A 95 6.65 -6.55 0.35
N ARG A 96 5.52 -6.05 0.87
CA ARG A 96 5.43 -5.64 2.29
C ARG A 96 5.59 -6.83 3.23
N GLY A 97 4.98 -7.97 2.92
CA GLY A 97 5.16 -9.19 3.70
C GLY A 97 6.57 -9.77 3.62
N ALA A 98 7.22 -9.69 2.45
CA ALA A 98 8.58 -10.16 2.25
C ALA A 98 9.58 -9.24 2.96
N LEU A 99 9.39 -7.92 2.84
CA LEU A 99 10.15 -6.91 3.57
C LEU A 99 10.03 -7.16 5.07
N TRP A 100 8.82 -7.35 5.60
CA TRP A 100 8.62 -7.65 7.01
C TRP A 100 9.32 -8.94 7.46
N ALA A 101 9.23 -10.01 6.66
CA ALA A 101 9.91 -11.27 6.97
C ALA A 101 11.44 -11.12 7.03
N VAL A 102 12.03 -10.31 6.15
CA VAL A 102 13.48 -10.01 6.14
C VAL A 102 13.87 -9.08 7.28
N LEU A 103 13.04 -8.10 7.63
CA LEU A 103 13.29 -7.12 8.69
C LEU A 103 13.13 -7.71 10.10
N ARG A 104 12.21 -8.66 10.29
CA ARG A 104 11.90 -9.25 11.62
C ARG A 104 13.10 -9.88 12.32
N ASN A 105 14.12 -10.30 11.57
CA ASN A 105 15.30 -10.97 12.11
C ASN A 105 16.57 -10.08 12.13
N LYS A 106 16.46 -8.79 11.79
CA LYS A 106 17.58 -7.84 11.82
C LYS A 106 17.49 -6.89 13.00
N ASP A 107 18.66 -6.52 13.50
CA ASP A 107 18.87 -5.62 14.62
C ASP A 107 18.22 -4.23 14.37
N SER A 108 17.36 -3.80 15.30
CA SER A 108 16.56 -2.57 15.23
C SER A 108 17.41 -1.31 14.99
N ARG A 109 18.68 -1.33 15.43
CA ARG A 109 19.59 -0.18 15.30
C ARG A 109 20.06 0.03 13.85
N LYS A 110 20.40 -1.05 13.13
CA LYS A 110 20.81 -0.98 11.71
C LYS A 110 19.63 -0.61 10.81
N MET A 111 18.44 -1.08 11.14
CA MET A 111 17.22 -0.74 10.41
C MET A 111 16.84 0.73 10.59
N ARG A 112 16.95 1.28 11.80
CA ARG A 112 16.69 2.71 12.05
C ARG A 112 17.66 3.62 11.29
N ILE A 113 18.94 3.23 11.20
CA ILE A 113 19.95 3.95 10.42
C ILE A 113 19.64 3.85 8.92
N ALA A 114 19.31 2.67 8.41
CA ALA A 114 18.97 2.49 7.00
C ALA A 114 17.73 3.30 6.59
N VAL A 115 16.69 3.32 7.42
CA VAL A 115 15.50 4.15 7.20
C VAL A 115 15.91 5.62 7.21
N ALA A 116 16.66 6.10 8.22
CA ALA A 116 17.08 7.49 8.30
C ALA A 116 17.91 7.94 7.09
N ILE A 117 18.85 7.11 6.62
CA ILE A 117 19.64 7.39 5.42
C ILE A 117 18.73 7.48 4.18
N CYS A 118 17.78 6.56 4.04
CA CYS A 118 16.84 6.57 2.93
C CYS A 118 15.94 7.81 2.95
N SER A 119 15.45 8.23 4.12
CA SER A 119 14.64 9.45 4.25
C SER A 119 15.44 10.69 3.86
N VAL A 120 16.68 10.80 4.32
CA VAL A 120 17.57 11.92 4.00
C VAL A 120 17.88 11.94 2.49
N PHE A 121 18.15 10.77 1.90
CA PHE A 121 18.38 10.67 0.47
C PHE A 121 17.17 11.12 -0.36
N LEU A 122 15.96 10.68 0.01
CA LEU A 122 14.72 11.13 -0.65
C LEU A 122 14.47 12.63 -0.50
N LEU A 123 14.80 13.20 0.66
CA LEU A 123 14.67 14.63 0.91
C LEU A 123 15.64 15.42 0.02
N ILE A 124 16.90 14.98 -0.08
CA ILE A 124 17.90 15.57 -0.97
C ILE A 124 17.44 15.46 -2.43
N ALA A 125 17.00 14.28 -2.87
CA ALA A 125 16.51 14.08 -4.23
C ALA A 125 15.31 14.99 -4.56
N GLY A 126 14.38 15.18 -3.61
CA GLY A 126 13.25 16.10 -3.76
C GLY A 126 13.69 17.55 -3.87
N LEU A 127 14.62 18.00 -3.01
CA LEU A 127 15.20 19.35 -3.08
C LEU A 127 15.97 19.57 -4.38
N SER A 128 16.77 18.59 -4.82
CA SER A 128 17.48 18.64 -6.09
C SER A 128 16.50 18.76 -7.24
N ASN A 129 15.42 17.97 -7.25
CA ASN A 129 14.40 18.06 -8.29
C ASN A 129 13.79 19.48 -8.37
N ILE A 130 13.44 20.07 -7.22
CA ILE A 130 12.95 21.46 -7.16
C ILE A 130 13.98 22.45 -7.70
N ALA A 131 15.25 22.32 -7.30
CA ALA A 131 16.32 23.21 -7.75
C ALA A 131 16.59 23.09 -9.26
N PHE A 132 16.51 21.88 -9.83
CA PHE A 132 16.62 21.63 -11.27
C PHE A 132 15.42 22.21 -12.04
N LEU A 133 14.20 22.06 -11.52
CA LEU A 133 12.99 22.64 -12.13
C LEU A 133 13.04 24.18 -12.15
N SER A 134 13.54 24.81 -11.08
CA SER A 134 13.78 26.26 -11.06
C SER A 134 14.91 26.69 -12.01
N ALA A 135 15.97 25.89 -12.16
CA ALA A 135 17.04 26.18 -13.12
C ALA A 135 16.58 26.07 -14.59
N ASP A 136 15.64 25.17 -14.89
CA ASP A 136 14.99 25.03 -16.21
C ASP A 136 13.89 26.10 -16.45
N GLY A 137 13.63 27.00 -15.50
CA GLY A 137 12.71 28.12 -15.65
C GLY A 137 11.24 27.79 -15.42
N ILE A 138 10.92 26.61 -14.87
CA ILE A 138 9.58 26.24 -14.41
C ILE A 138 9.42 26.71 -12.96
N ASP A 139 9.31 28.02 -12.79
CA ASP A 139 8.99 28.64 -11.50
C ASP A 139 7.48 28.93 -11.37
N ALA A 140 7.03 29.29 -10.17
CA ALA A 140 5.62 29.62 -9.89
C ALA A 140 4.99 30.62 -10.89
N LYS A 141 5.80 31.50 -11.51
CA LYS A 141 5.39 32.46 -12.54
C LYS A 141 5.12 31.85 -13.93
N PHE A 142 5.43 30.58 -14.14
CA PHE A 142 5.15 29.86 -15.39
C PHE A 142 3.65 29.55 -15.55
N TYR A 143 2.94 29.33 -14.43
CA TYR A 143 1.50 29.02 -14.42
C TYR A 143 0.60 30.25 -14.42
N ASP A 144 1.16 31.45 -14.23
CA ASP A 144 0.42 32.74 -14.27
C ASP A 144 0.36 33.36 -15.69
N ARG A 145 0.72 32.62 -16.74
CA ARG A 145 0.62 33.03 -18.15
C ARG A 145 -0.53 32.38 -18.89
#